data_AF-A0A2B8AVL1-F1
#
_entry.id   AF-A0A2B8AVL1-F1
#
_cell.length_a   1.000
_cell.length_b   1.000
_cell.length_c   1.000
_cell.angle_alpha   90.00
_cell.angle_beta   90.00
_cell.angle_gamma   90.00
#
_symmetry.space_group_name_H-M   'P 1'
#
loop_
_entity.id
_entity.type
_entity.pdbx_description
1 polymer ?
#
loop_
_entity_poly.entity_id
_entity_poly.type
_entity_poly.pdbx_seq_one_letter_code
_entity_poly.pdbx_strand_id
1 'polypeptide(L)'
;MSAVEQDGNRSLGQLVAEATTELSALVHDEIALAKAELRQDVKRAGIGGGAITAAGILALFALPVLSFAAAYGIHNLGLGLAWSFLIVGCAYLLLAALLGLFAVAKFKKVKKPERSMASARQSAAVLQKAKPHPRPAPAAAPDGAPERKSVTRSAV
;
A
#
# COMPACT_ATOMS: atom_id res chain seq x y z
N MET A 1 -56.01 -0.93 -4.40
CA MET A 1 -56.03 -2.31 -3.85
C MET A 1 -54.92 -3.05 -4.59
N SER A 2 -53.80 -3.49 -4.01
CA SER A 2 -53.48 -3.87 -2.63
C SER A 2 -51.95 -3.90 -2.50
N ALA A 3 -51.34 -3.09 -1.63
CA ALA A 3 -49.89 -3.20 -1.33
C ALA A 3 -49.45 -2.58 0.00
N VAL A 4 -50.38 -2.15 0.87
CA VAL A 4 -50.04 -1.35 2.08
C VAL A 4 -50.33 -2.08 3.40
N GLU A 5 -50.70 -3.37 3.40
CA GLU A 5 -51.10 -4.08 4.63
C GLU A 5 -50.13 -5.19 5.13
N GLN A 6 -48.81 -5.05 4.90
CA GLN A 6 -47.85 -6.07 5.37
C GLN A 6 -46.72 -5.55 6.28
N ASP A 7 -46.93 -4.42 6.96
CA ASP A 7 -45.93 -3.83 7.87
C ASP A 7 -46.07 -4.28 9.34
N GLY A 8 -47.14 -4.99 9.70
CA GLY A 8 -47.42 -5.41 11.08
C GLY A 8 -46.79 -6.71 11.57
N ASN A 9 -46.15 -7.51 10.71
CA ASN A 9 -45.69 -8.86 11.08
C ASN A 9 -44.30 -9.25 10.54
N ARG A 10 -43.45 -8.28 10.15
CA ARG A 10 -42.04 -8.60 9.91
C ARG A 10 -41.40 -8.92 11.24
N SER A 11 -40.96 -10.17 11.41
CA SER A 11 -40.31 -10.58 12.64
C SER A 11 -39.00 -9.80 12.82
N LEU A 12 -38.61 -9.51 14.07
CA LEU A 12 -37.30 -8.90 14.37
C LEU A 12 -36.13 -9.68 13.74
N GLY A 13 -36.28 -11.00 13.59
CA GLY A 13 -35.31 -11.84 12.90
C GLY A 13 -35.15 -11.51 11.41
N GLN A 14 -36.22 -11.13 10.71
CA GLN A 14 -36.16 -10.71 9.32
C GLN A 14 -35.49 -9.34 9.16
N LEU A 15 -35.78 -8.38 10.05
CA LEU A 15 -35.15 -7.05 10.02
C LEU A 15 -33.64 -7.13 10.29
N VAL A 16 -33.23 -7.98 11.25
CA VAL A 16 -31.80 -8.21 11.54
C VAL A 16 -31.12 -8.95 10.39
N ALA A 17 -31.78 -9.93 9.78
CA ALA A 17 -31.24 -10.64 8.62
C ALA A 17 -31.06 -9.71 7.41
N GLU A 18 -32.00 -8.81 7.16
CA GLU A 18 -31.94 -7.81 6.09
C GLU A 18 -30.81 -6.81 6.32
N ALA A 19 -30.72 -6.22 7.53
CA ALA A 19 -29.61 -5.32 7.89
C ALA A 19 -28.24 -6.01 7.81
N THR A 20 -28.14 -7.28 8.21
CA THR A 20 -26.89 -8.05 8.09
C THR A 20 -26.50 -8.30 6.63
N THR A 21 -27.51 -8.49 5.77
CA THR A 21 -27.32 -8.67 4.33
C THR A 21 -26.85 -7.38 3.67
N GLU A 22 -27.43 -6.23 4.01
CA GLU A 22 -27.00 -4.91 3.52
C GLU A 22 -25.57 -4.57 3.97
N LEU A 23 -25.23 -4.84 5.22
CA LEU A 23 -23.86 -4.65 5.73
C LEU A 23 -22.86 -5.56 4.99
N SER A 24 -23.25 -6.80 4.70
CA SER A 24 -22.42 -7.74 3.94
C SER A 24 -22.22 -7.26 2.50
N ALA A 25 -23.26 -6.69 1.89
CA ALA A 25 -23.18 -6.09 0.55
C ALA A 25 -22.23 -4.88 0.54
N LEU A 26 -22.35 -3.97 1.51
CA LEU A 26 -21.46 -2.81 1.62
C LEU A 26 -19.99 -3.21 1.77
N VAL A 27 -19.69 -4.19 2.62
CA VAL A 27 -18.33 -4.69 2.80
C VAL A 27 -17.81 -5.32 1.51
N HIS A 28 -18.66 -6.06 0.79
CA HIS A 28 -18.28 -6.63 -0.50
C HIS A 28 -17.94 -5.54 -1.52
N ASP A 29 -18.73 -4.48 -1.59
CA ASP A 29 -18.53 -3.36 -2.50
C ASP A 29 -17.24 -2.57 -2.17
N GLU A 30 -16.96 -2.34 -0.90
CA GLU A 30 -15.73 -1.67 -0.46
C GLU A 30 -14.49 -2.51 -0.83
N ILE A 31 -14.57 -3.84 -0.66
CA ILE A 31 -13.51 -4.76 -1.09
C ILE A 31 -13.37 -4.74 -2.62
N ALA A 32 -14.47 -4.73 -3.35
CA ALA A 32 -14.47 -4.69 -4.81
C ALA A 32 -13.82 -3.39 -5.33
N LEU A 33 -14.13 -2.26 -4.69
CA LEU A 33 -13.54 -0.95 -4.99
C LEU A 33 -12.04 -0.94 -4.67
N ALA A 34 -11.66 -1.35 -3.46
CA ALA A 34 -10.25 -1.42 -3.05
C ALA A 34 -9.44 -2.34 -3.99
N LYS A 35 -10.05 -3.44 -4.45
CA LYS A 35 -9.43 -4.34 -5.44
C LYS A 35 -9.30 -3.69 -6.82
N ALA A 36 -10.27 -2.88 -7.24
CA ALA A 36 -10.20 -2.13 -8.49
C ALA A 36 -9.09 -1.07 -8.44
N GLU A 37 -8.99 -0.32 -7.34
CA GLU A 37 -7.94 0.68 -7.11
C GLU A 37 -6.57 0.01 -7.06
N LEU A 38 -6.42 -1.07 -6.28
CA LEU A 38 -5.17 -1.83 -6.22
C LEU A 38 -4.75 -2.36 -7.60
N ARG A 39 -5.68 -2.85 -8.41
CA ARG A 39 -5.38 -3.30 -9.79
C ARG A 39 -4.91 -2.15 -10.66
N GLN A 40 -5.54 -0.98 -10.54
CA GLN A 40 -5.13 0.22 -11.27
C GLN A 40 -3.74 0.68 -10.85
N ASP A 41 -3.45 0.68 -9.56
CA ASP A 41 -2.15 1.04 -9.00
C ASP A 41 -1.06 0.06 -9.41
N VAL A 42 -1.32 -1.25 -9.33
CA VAL A 42 -0.40 -2.28 -9.81
C VAL A 42 -0.13 -2.14 -11.30
N LYS A 43 -1.15 -1.83 -12.12
CA LYS A 43 -0.96 -1.59 -13.55
C LYS A 43 -0.10 -0.36 -13.81
N ARG A 44 -0.38 0.76 -13.12
CA ARG A 44 0.38 2.01 -13.25
C ARG A 44 1.82 1.82 -12.78
N ALA A 45 2.02 1.21 -11.63
CA ALA A 45 3.33 0.87 -11.07
C ALA A 45 4.07 -0.13 -11.96
N GLY A 46 3.37 -1.11 -12.56
CA GLY A 46 3.93 -2.09 -13.47
C GLY A 46 4.42 -1.47 -14.77
N ILE A 47 3.63 -0.59 -15.40
CA ILE A 47 4.02 0.13 -16.62
C ILE A 47 5.17 1.10 -16.30
N GLY A 48 5.03 1.92 -15.26
CA GLY A 48 6.05 2.89 -14.87
C GLY A 48 7.36 2.23 -14.45
N GLY A 49 7.28 1.21 -13.59
CA GLY A 49 8.43 0.43 -13.13
C GLY A 49 9.08 -0.34 -14.28
N GLY A 50 8.27 -0.94 -15.17
CA GLY A 50 8.76 -1.61 -16.37
C GLY A 50 9.50 -0.67 -17.32
N ALA A 51 8.94 0.51 -17.59
CA ALA A 51 9.57 1.53 -18.43
C ALA A 51 10.89 2.05 -17.83
N ILE A 52 10.94 2.32 -16.52
CA ILE A 52 12.17 2.74 -15.83
C ILE A 52 13.22 1.63 -15.87
N THR A 53 12.81 0.37 -15.66
CA THR A 53 13.73 -0.77 -15.73
C THR A 53 14.30 -0.94 -17.14
N ALA A 54 13.44 -0.90 -18.16
CA ALA A 54 13.86 -0.98 -19.56
C ALA A 54 14.79 0.18 -19.95
N ALA A 55 14.45 1.41 -19.56
CA ALA A 55 15.31 2.58 -19.77
C ALA A 55 16.67 2.43 -19.07
N GLY A 56 16.69 1.90 -17.84
CA GLY A 56 17.93 1.62 -17.11
C GLY A 56 18.82 0.59 -17.81
N ILE A 57 18.22 -0.50 -18.33
CA ILE A 57 18.93 -1.51 -19.11
C ILE A 57 19.50 -0.90 -20.40
N LEU A 58 18.68 -0.15 -21.15
CA LEU A 58 19.13 0.51 -22.37
C LEU A 58 20.24 1.51 -22.11
N ALA A 59 20.14 2.31 -21.04
CA ALA A 59 21.20 3.22 -20.62
C ALA A 59 22.49 2.48 -20.28
N LEU A 60 22.40 1.34 -19.58
CA LEU A 60 23.56 0.50 -19.27
C LEU A 60 24.25 -0.03 -20.55
N PHE A 61 23.49 -0.46 -21.56
CA PHE A 61 24.05 -0.89 -22.84
C PHE A 61 24.56 0.27 -23.70
N ALA A 62 23.99 1.47 -23.56
CA ALA A 62 24.47 2.66 -24.26
C ALA A 62 25.82 3.15 -23.73
N LEU A 63 26.13 2.94 -22.44
CA LEU A 63 27.39 3.38 -21.83
C LEU A 63 28.65 2.92 -22.59
N PRO A 64 28.87 1.62 -22.89
CA PRO A 64 30.04 1.21 -23.65
C PRO A 64 30.11 1.87 -25.04
N VAL A 65 28.98 1.96 -25.76
CA VAL A 65 28.91 2.61 -27.08
C VAL A 65 29.32 4.08 -27.00
N LEU A 66 28.76 4.82 -26.03
CA LEU A 66 29.12 6.22 -25.79
C LEU A 66 30.58 6.37 -25.33
N SER A 67 31.11 5.40 -24.58
CA SER A 67 32.51 5.40 -24.14
C SER A 67 33.46 5.29 -25.32
N PHE A 68 33.19 4.37 -26.25
CA PHE A 68 33.95 4.27 -27.50
C PHE A 68 33.83 5.55 -28.33
N ALA A 69 32.60 6.04 -28.54
CA ALA A 69 32.37 7.27 -29.30
C ALA A 69 33.13 8.47 -28.71
N ALA A 70 33.11 8.65 -27.39
CA ALA A 70 33.83 9.71 -26.70
C ALA A 70 35.35 9.55 -26.83
N ALA A 71 35.87 8.33 -26.62
CA ALA A 71 37.31 8.08 -26.74
C ALA A 71 37.81 8.32 -28.17
N TYR A 72 37.09 7.87 -29.20
CA TYR A 72 37.44 8.15 -30.59
C TYR A 72 37.27 9.64 -30.95
N GLY A 73 36.26 10.32 -30.41
CA GLY A 73 36.09 11.76 -30.57
C GLY A 73 37.26 12.56 -29.99
N ILE A 74 37.75 12.18 -28.81
CA ILE A 74 38.94 12.78 -28.19
C ILE A 74 40.20 12.43 -28.98
N HIS A 75 40.32 11.20 -29.46
CA HIS A 75 41.45 10.76 -30.27
C HIS A 75 41.59 11.62 -31.55
N ASN A 76 40.47 11.98 -32.18
CA ASN A 76 40.46 12.85 -33.36
C ASN A 76 40.99 14.28 -33.11
N LEU A 77 41.17 14.70 -31.86
CA LEU A 77 41.84 15.95 -31.49
C LEU A 77 43.37 15.84 -31.50
N GLY A 78 43.92 14.68 -31.89
CA GLY A 78 45.36 14.40 -31.95
C GLY A 78 45.94 13.74 -30.69
N LEU A 79 45.10 13.39 -29.71
CA LEU A 79 45.51 12.66 -28.51
C LEU A 79 45.68 11.17 -28.83
N GLY A 80 46.63 10.48 -28.18
CA GLY A 80 46.75 9.03 -28.30
C GLY A 80 45.47 8.30 -27.82
N LEU A 81 45.14 7.18 -28.45
CA LEU A 81 43.90 6.44 -28.15
C LEU A 81 43.85 6.00 -26.68
N ALA A 82 44.98 5.52 -26.12
CA ALA A 82 45.07 5.12 -24.72
C ALA A 82 44.75 6.28 -23.75
N TRP A 83 45.31 7.47 -24.00
CA TRP A 83 45.04 8.68 -23.21
C TRP A 83 43.59 9.13 -23.33
N SER A 84 42.99 8.95 -24.50
CA SER A 84 41.58 9.27 -24.73
C SER A 84 40.65 8.40 -23.88
N PHE A 85 40.88 7.08 -23.85
CA PHE A 85 40.13 6.18 -22.96
C PHE A 85 40.37 6.48 -21.48
N LEU A 86 41.59 6.85 -21.10
CA LEU A 86 41.90 7.21 -19.72
C LEU A 86 41.11 8.45 -19.28
N ILE A 87 41.04 9.49 -20.12
CA ILE A 87 40.27 10.71 -19.85
C ILE A 87 38.77 10.38 -19.67
N VAL A 88 38.18 9.60 -20.58
CA VAL A 88 36.78 9.18 -20.49
C VAL A 88 36.52 8.36 -19.22
N GLY A 89 37.41 7.42 -18.89
CA GLY A 89 37.34 6.63 -17.67
C GLY A 89 37.41 7.49 -16.41
N CYS A 90 38.34 8.44 -16.34
CA CYS A 90 38.44 9.40 -15.24
C CYS A 90 37.17 10.26 -15.13
N ALA A 91 36.58 10.70 -16.26
CA ALA A 91 35.33 11.44 -16.25
C ALA A 91 34.18 10.63 -15.64
N TYR A 92 34.07 9.34 -15.95
CA TYR A 92 33.07 8.48 -15.31
C TYR A 92 33.34 8.24 -13.83
N LEU A 93 34.59 8.10 -13.41
CA LEU A 93 34.93 7.97 -11.98
C LEU A 93 34.55 9.24 -11.20
N LEU A 94 34.80 10.42 -11.76
CA LEU A 94 34.39 11.69 -11.16
C LEU A 94 32.86 11.80 -11.07
N LEU A 95 32.16 11.42 -12.14
CA LEU A 95 30.70 11.41 -12.17
C LEU A 95 30.14 10.42 -11.13
N ALA A 96 30.68 9.21 -11.06
CA ALA A 96 30.28 8.19 -10.10
C ALA A 96 30.53 8.65 -8.65
N ALA A 97 31.65 9.30 -8.37
CA ALA A 97 31.94 9.88 -7.06
C ALA A 97 30.90 10.96 -6.69
N LEU A 98 30.55 11.85 -7.61
CA LEU A 98 29.57 12.91 -7.37
C LEU A 98 28.17 12.34 -7.11
N LEU A 99 27.71 11.39 -7.93
CA LEU A 99 26.42 10.71 -7.72
C LEU A 99 26.42 9.90 -6.42
N GLY A 100 27.51 9.20 -6.10
CA GLY A 100 27.65 8.44 -4.87
C GLY A 100 27.54 9.34 -3.64
N LEU A 101 28.23 10.48 -3.64
CA LEU A 101 28.15 11.47 -2.57
C LEU A 101 26.74 12.05 -2.44
N PHE A 102 26.08 12.37 -3.56
CA PHE A 102 24.70 12.85 -3.56
C PHE A 102 23.73 11.80 -3.01
N ALA A 103 23.87 10.54 -3.42
CA ALA A 103 23.06 9.44 -2.92
C ALA A 103 23.23 9.27 -1.41
N VAL A 104 24.48 9.20 -0.92
CA VAL A 104 24.77 9.11 0.52
C VAL A 104 24.19 10.29 1.28
N ALA A 105 24.31 11.51 0.76
CA ALA A 105 23.75 12.71 1.38
C ALA A 105 22.22 12.67 1.46
N LYS A 106 21.55 12.13 0.44
CA LYS A 106 20.09 11.95 0.43
C LYS A 106 19.65 10.84 1.39
N PHE A 107 20.30 9.68 1.37
CA PHE A 107 19.98 8.56 2.26
C PHE A 107 20.22 8.89 3.73
N LYS A 108 21.26 9.65 4.06
CA LYS A 108 21.49 10.13 5.43
C LYS A 108 20.36 11.02 5.97
N LYS A 109 19.60 11.68 5.11
CA LYS A 109 18.46 12.54 5.50
C LYS A 109 17.17 11.75 5.69
N VAL A 110 17.10 10.51 5.21
CA VAL A 110 15.93 9.65 5.39
C VAL A 110 15.99 9.03 6.79
N LYS A 111 15.30 9.66 7.75
CA LYS A 111 15.08 9.05 9.08
C LYS A 111 14.22 7.80 8.90
N LYS A 112 14.57 6.71 9.59
CA LYS A 112 13.71 5.52 9.64
C LYS A 112 12.33 5.94 10.17
N PRO A 113 11.22 5.37 9.67
CA PRO A 113 9.88 5.70 10.15
C PRO A 113 9.65 5.06 11.52
N GLU A 114 10.28 5.61 12.56
CA GLU A 114 10.30 5.07 13.93
C GLU A 114 8.89 4.96 14.51
N ARG A 115 8.03 5.95 14.26
CA ARG A 115 6.63 5.93 14.72
C ARG A 115 5.84 4.80 14.06
N SER A 116 5.95 4.62 12.75
CA SER A 116 5.25 3.53 12.04
C SER A 116 5.75 2.16 12.47
N MET A 117 7.05 1.99 12.68
CA MET A 117 7.62 0.75 13.21
C MET A 117 7.17 0.49 14.65
N ALA A 118 7.13 1.52 15.50
CA ALA A 118 6.68 1.41 16.88
C ALA A 118 5.20 1.04 16.97
N SER A 119 4.34 1.72 16.20
CA SER A 119 2.91 1.39 16.11
C SER A 119 2.68 -0.03 15.59
N ALA A 120 3.39 -0.46 14.53
CA ALA A 120 3.28 -1.83 14.02
C ALA A 120 3.70 -2.88 15.07
N ARG A 121 4.77 -2.63 15.83
CA ARG A 121 5.22 -3.50 16.92
C ARG A 121 4.21 -3.56 18.08
N GLN A 122 3.63 -2.42 18.44
CA GLN A 122 2.59 -2.35 19.47
C GLN A 122 1.35 -3.13 19.04
N SER A 123 0.87 -2.96 17.80
CA SER A 123 -0.26 -3.72 17.26
C SER A 123 0.03 -5.22 17.24
N ALA A 124 1.23 -5.63 16.82
CA ALA A 124 1.64 -7.05 16.85
C ALA A 124 1.70 -7.61 18.28
N ALA A 125 2.20 -6.83 19.25
CA ALA A 125 2.28 -7.24 20.65
C ALA A 125 0.90 -7.41 21.30
N VAL A 126 -0.07 -6.56 20.95
CA VAL A 126 -1.47 -6.69 21.40
C VAL A 126 -2.11 -7.95 20.83
N LEU A 127 -1.90 -8.23 19.55
CA LEU A 127 -2.43 -9.43 18.88
C LEU A 127 -1.82 -10.73 19.42
N GLN A 128 -0.54 -10.73 19.79
CA GLN A 128 0.11 -11.88 20.42
C GLN A 128 -0.37 -12.13 21.85
N LYS A 129 -0.72 -11.08 22.60
CA LYS A 129 -1.25 -11.20 23.97
C LYS A 129 -2.73 -11.55 24.01
N ALA A 130 -3.48 -11.27 22.94
CA ALA A 130 -4.87 -11.67 22.82
C ALA A 130 -4.98 -13.18 22.59
N LYS A 131 -5.00 -13.98 23.67
CA LYS A 131 -5.55 -15.34 23.60
C LYS A 131 -7.00 -15.24 23.12
N PRO A 132 -7.46 -16.06 22.16
CA PRO A 132 -8.87 -16.17 21.82
C PRO A 132 -9.60 -16.60 23.09
N HIS A 133 -10.31 -15.69 23.73
CA HIS A 133 -11.18 -16.04 24.85
C HIS A 133 -12.40 -16.69 24.22
N PRO A 134 -12.69 -17.98 24.48
CA PRO A 134 -13.98 -18.53 24.16
C PRO A 134 -14.97 -17.69 24.95
N ARG A 135 -15.81 -16.92 24.26
CA ARG A 135 -16.97 -16.31 24.90
C ARG A 135 -17.71 -17.49 25.55
N PRO A 136 -17.88 -17.54 26.88
CA PRO A 136 -18.80 -18.51 27.46
C PRO A 136 -20.12 -18.25 26.74
N ALA A 137 -20.63 -19.25 26.03
CA ALA A 137 -21.98 -19.17 25.49
C ALA A 137 -22.88 -18.72 26.64
N PRO A 138 -23.77 -17.73 26.44
CA PRO A 138 -24.73 -17.37 27.46
C PRO A 138 -25.38 -18.66 27.94
N ALA A 139 -25.09 -19.06 29.18
CA ALA A 139 -25.86 -20.10 29.83
C ALA A 139 -27.31 -19.63 29.72
N ALA A 140 -28.16 -20.50 29.17
CA ALA A 140 -29.57 -20.27 28.98
C ALA A 140 -30.12 -19.44 30.14
N ALA A 141 -30.70 -18.28 29.81
CA ALA A 141 -31.38 -17.45 30.80
C ALA A 141 -32.40 -18.34 31.52
N PRO A 142 -32.32 -18.50 32.85
CA PRO A 142 -33.40 -19.13 33.59
C PRO A 142 -34.60 -18.19 33.53
N ASP A 143 -35.75 -18.77 33.19
CA ASP A 143 -37.05 -18.13 33.26
C ASP A 143 -37.22 -17.37 34.58
N GLY A 144 -37.68 -16.11 34.48
CA GLY A 144 -38.26 -15.36 35.58
C GLY A 144 -37.42 -14.20 36.13
N ALA A 145 -37.57 -13.00 35.55
CA ALA A 145 -37.42 -11.74 36.29
C ALA A 145 -38.17 -10.59 35.55
N PRO A 146 -38.74 -9.61 36.29
CA PRO A 146 -39.94 -8.89 35.90
C PRO A 146 -39.71 -7.70 34.96
N GLU A 147 -40.75 -7.43 34.16
CA GLU A 147 -41.14 -6.17 33.52
C GLU A 147 -40.23 -4.96 33.77
N ARG A 148 -39.32 -4.67 32.83
CA ARG A 148 -38.64 -3.37 32.77
C ARG A 148 -39.56 -2.36 32.10
N LYS A 149 -40.14 -1.49 32.92
CA LYS A 149 -40.94 -0.34 32.50
C LYS A 149 -40.18 0.52 31.48
N SER A 150 -40.88 0.79 30.39
CA SER A 150 -40.56 1.74 29.35
C SER A 150 -40.28 3.12 29.96
N VAL A 151 -39.07 3.63 29.76
CA VAL A 151 -38.78 5.04 29.97
C VAL A 151 -39.28 5.78 28.73
N THR A 152 -40.48 6.33 28.87
CA THR A 152 -41.04 7.36 28.00
C THR A 152 -40.05 8.52 27.88
N ARG A 153 -39.44 8.68 26.70
CA ARG A 153 -38.76 9.92 26.36
C ARG A 153 -39.83 10.93 25.94
N SER A 154 -40.17 11.78 26.91
CA SER A 154 -41.01 12.96 26.75
C SER A 154 -40.43 13.91 25.68
N ALA A 155 -41.36 14.61 25.04
CA ALA A 155 -41.18 15.66 24.04
C ALA A 155 -40.09 16.69 24.40
N VAL A 156 -39.32 17.13 23.38
CA VAL A 156 -39.28 18.50 22.82
C VAL A 156 -38.70 18.38 21.40
#